data_AF-A0A6G0XFV6-F1
#
_entry.id   AF-A0A6G0XFV6-F1
#
_cell.length_a   1.000
_cell.length_b   1.000
_cell.length_c   1.000
_cell.angle_alpha   90.00
_cell.angle_beta   90.00
_cell.angle_gamma   90.00
#
_symmetry.space_group_name_H-M   'P 1'
#
loop_
_entity.id
_entity.type
_entity.pdbx_description
1 polymer ?
#
loop_
_entity_poly.entity_id
_entity_poly.type
_entity_poly.pdbx_seq_one_letter_code
_entity_poly.pdbx_strand_id
1 'polypeptide(L)'
;MPESQFFGLYTATGSNKYILPSVNLESAKLSFFTPGVCYSPFHAQEYPLNGGSAANLPIALDADFKLLAQYFSVVRTYYSSYMGYDVASYAAKYNVQLFLGVYMTREAWNSTQETAAITAAIKYPNTIAAILVGNENVAPFGPFAASLIVERINFIRNQIRQATGRNVAVGTVQRATEWLNPAMQADMQYIAANSDIIGVNIYPFFDNGYQSSNPLALLHAIWNQMLALYPASKLRLTETGFSTGGAPSSIAPRNKPTLANAMQFYNAFQTWIPKAGGGEAFWYTMFDLRADDRTQPEELEKYFGFFTANREPKAINFPLVRQLTPPPTPPPPPPPPTPPPPSPPTTPALLGVLYSPFHADEYPNDVKNLGAAIALDLLVIRSRFSTIRTAYANFYGVDIMPYAAAAGFQVYLGVGMTRESWFPDQIASAISAVRYFPSSVQALLVGCENAYVGDYFSAGDILNAMNSLRSQIQSQTGRTAVRMGTVQRISEWLNPALRSNMVALANACDVIGVTVSLYDSDNLSSPAAAVLDKWWSQLTAIYPASKLHLMDVGYPTQGPSAAAATGNRPSVAQAQAFYDAVRAWQTSRSASTWFASFYDDKPTTPNAEFTGFFTAQRQPKASNYPLATSS
;
A
#
# COMPACT_ATOMS: atom_id res chain seq x y z
N MET A 1 -20.47 12.00 23.72
CA MET A 1 -20.36 12.33 22.27
C MET A 1 -21.75 12.63 21.73
N PRO A 2 -22.00 13.74 21.00
CA PRO A 2 -23.27 13.92 20.31
C PRO A 2 -23.39 12.92 19.15
N GLU A 3 -24.63 12.60 18.83
CA GLU A 3 -25.12 11.50 18.00
C GLU A 3 -24.42 11.31 16.64
N SER A 4 -23.92 10.10 16.39
CA SER A 4 -23.62 9.62 15.04
C SER A 4 -24.94 9.21 14.36
N GLN A 5 -25.56 10.12 13.62
CA GLN A 5 -26.68 9.77 12.76
C GLN A 5 -26.21 8.83 11.64
N PHE A 6 -27.05 7.84 11.35
CA PHE A 6 -26.88 6.86 10.28
C PHE A 6 -26.55 7.51 8.94
N PHE A 7 -25.47 7.07 8.27
CA PHE A 7 -25.22 7.42 6.87
C PHE A 7 -25.29 6.17 6.00
N GLY A 8 -26.52 5.84 5.61
CA GLY A 8 -26.78 5.21 4.32
C GLY A 8 -26.46 6.19 3.18
N LEU A 9 -26.18 5.64 2.00
CA LEU A 9 -25.90 6.38 0.77
C LEU A 9 -27.04 7.37 0.41
N TYR A 10 -26.68 8.45 -0.29
CA TYR A 10 -27.48 9.51 -0.96
C TYR A 10 -27.76 10.83 -0.20
N THR A 11 -27.74 11.95 -0.95
CA THR A 11 -28.26 13.26 -0.52
C THR A 11 -29.51 13.65 -1.34
N ALA A 12 -30.24 14.64 -0.81
CA ALA A 12 -31.68 14.87 -0.95
C ALA A 12 -32.28 15.30 -2.32
N THR A 13 -31.56 15.24 -3.46
CA THR A 13 -32.15 15.61 -4.78
C THR A 13 -31.70 14.78 -6.00
N GLY A 14 -30.94 13.70 -5.85
CA GLY A 14 -30.87 12.63 -6.87
C GLY A 14 -30.29 12.97 -8.26
N SER A 15 -29.25 13.80 -8.41
CA SER A 15 -28.51 13.90 -9.69
C SER A 15 -27.02 14.15 -9.52
N ASN A 16 -26.21 13.34 -10.23
CA ASN A 16 -24.74 13.33 -10.22
C ASN A 16 -24.19 14.20 -11.37
N LYS A 17 -23.26 15.12 -11.08
CA LYS A 17 -22.35 15.67 -12.10
C LYS A 17 -20.92 15.69 -11.59
N TYR A 18 -20.13 14.82 -12.20
CA TYR A 18 -18.67 14.80 -12.22
C TYR A 18 -18.10 16.17 -12.60
N ILE A 19 -17.57 16.93 -11.63
CA ILE A 19 -16.46 17.87 -11.83
C ILE A 19 -15.69 17.94 -10.51
N LEU A 20 -14.50 17.34 -10.45
CA LEU A 20 -13.49 17.74 -9.45
C LEU A 20 -12.62 18.84 -10.09
N PRO A 21 -12.39 19.98 -9.41
CA PRO A 21 -11.45 21.00 -9.89
C PRO A 21 -10.01 20.49 -9.87
N SER A 22 -9.17 21.10 -10.71
CA SER A 22 -7.77 20.76 -10.97
C SER A 22 -6.92 20.62 -9.70
N VAL A 23 -6.39 19.41 -9.49
CA VAL A 23 -5.47 19.10 -8.38
C VAL A 23 -4.03 19.20 -8.88
N ASN A 24 -3.27 20.16 -8.36
CA ASN A 24 -1.80 20.12 -8.38
C ASN A 24 -1.35 18.96 -7.46
N LEU A 25 -0.86 17.88 -8.04
CA LEU A 25 -0.33 16.74 -7.29
C LEU A 25 1.16 16.97 -7.00
N GLU A 26 1.47 17.51 -5.82
CA GLU A 26 2.81 17.41 -5.24
C GLU A 26 3.09 15.97 -4.81
N SER A 27 4.28 15.47 -5.18
CA SER A 27 4.78 14.14 -4.87
C SER A 27 5.20 13.99 -3.41
N ALA A 28 4.67 13.00 -2.67
CA ALA A 28 5.40 12.38 -1.56
C ALA A 28 4.86 11.00 -1.14
N LYS A 29 5.79 10.07 -0.91
CA LYS A 29 5.63 8.69 -0.41
C LYS A 29 5.50 8.65 1.12
N LEU A 30 4.80 7.64 1.65
CA LEU A 30 5.30 6.72 2.69
C LEU A 30 4.49 5.42 2.66
N SER A 31 5.18 4.27 2.58
CA SER A 31 4.58 2.92 2.50
C SER A 31 5.39 1.90 3.33
N PHE A 32 5.58 2.21 4.61
CA PHE A 32 5.98 1.25 5.65
C PHE A 32 5.09 1.50 6.87
N PHE A 33 4.38 0.48 7.35
CA PHE A 33 3.65 0.54 8.62
C PHE A 33 4.64 0.43 9.78
N THR A 34 4.79 1.51 10.54
CA THR A 34 5.55 1.51 11.80
C THR A 34 4.54 1.58 12.95
N PRO A 35 4.30 0.47 13.67
CA PRO A 35 3.39 0.50 14.81
C PRO A 35 3.99 1.40 15.90
N GLY A 36 3.19 2.35 16.36
CA GLY A 36 3.46 3.20 17.50
C GLY A 36 2.36 3.07 18.55
N VAL A 37 2.54 3.75 19.67
CA VAL A 37 1.56 3.78 20.76
C VAL A 37 1.38 5.20 21.30
N CYS A 38 0.16 5.52 21.72
CA CYS A 38 -0.13 6.73 22.47
C CYS A 38 0.31 6.57 23.93
N TYR A 39 0.74 7.67 24.54
CA TYR A 39 1.23 7.68 25.91
C TYR A 39 0.79 8.93 26.66
N SER A 40 0.35 8.71 27.90
CA SER A 40 0.30 9.68 28.97
C SER A 40 0.70 8.99 30.28
N PRO A 41 1.22 9.72 31.28
CA PRO A 41 1.52 9.17 32.60
C PRO A 41 0.30 9.09 33.52
N PHE A 42 -0.93 9.19 32.99
CA PHE A 42 -2.14 9.29 33.83
C PHE A 42 -2.44 7.99 34.59
N HIS A 43 -1.81 6.87 34.19
CA HIS A 43 -1.83 5.62 34.96
C HIS A 43 -1.02 5.70 36.25
N ALA A 44 -0.02 6.58 36.31
CA ALA A 44 0.94 6.61 37.41
C ALA A 44 0.34 7.24 38.67
N GLN A 45 0.71 6.71 39.84
CA GLN A 45 0.32 7.30 41.12
C GLN A 45 0.94 8.67 41.35
N GLU A 46 2.14 8.87 40.78
CA GLU A 46 2.94 10.07 40.83
C GLU A 46 2.38 11.22 39.98
N TYR A 47 1.41 10.94 39.10
CA TYR A 47 0.69 11.99 38.39
C TYR A 47 -0.43 12.55 39.27
N PRO A 48 -0.45 13.87 39.56
CA PRO A 48 -1.38 14.45 40.53
C PRO A 48 -2.78 14.70 39.93
N LEU A 49 -3.46 13.65 39.44
CA LEU A 49 -4.80 13.74 38.84
C LEU A 49 -5.80 14.50 39.72
N ASN A 50 -5.77 14.23 41.03
CA ASN A 50 -6.69 14.78 42.03
C ASN A 50 -5.98 15.76 42.99
N GLY A 51 -4.94 16.45 42.51
CA GLY A 51 -4.05 17.27 43.34
C GLY A 51 -2.92 16.47 43.99
N GLY A 52 -1.99 17.16 44.65
CA GLY A 52 -0.78 16.57 45.24
C GLY A 52 0.51 16.96 44.52
N SER A 53 1.63 16.36 44.94
CA SER A 53 2.96 16.71 44.41
C SER A 53 3.31 15.90 43.17
N ALA A 54 3.78 16.58 42.12
CA ALA A 54 4.37 15.95 40.94
C ALA A 54 5.88 15.64 41.10
N ALA A 55 6.47 15.80 42.29
CA ALA A 55 7.91 15.68 42.50
C ALA A 55 8.49 14.32 42.07
N ASN A 56 7.71 13.25 42.17
CA ASN A 56 8.13 11.89 41.80
C ASN A 56 7.72 11.50 40.37
N LEU A 57 7.01 12.37 39.63
CA LEU A 57 6.60 12.11 38.26
C LEU A 57 7.78 11.77 37.33
N PRO A 58 8.98 12.39 37.46
CA PRO A 58 10.18 11.98 36.73
C PRO A 58 10.51 10.49 36.83
N ILE A 59 10.31 9.87 38.00
CA ILE A 59 10.60 8.45 38.23
C ILE A 59 9.63 7.59 37.40
N ALA A 60 8.34 7.94 37.40
CA ALA A 60 7.33 7.27 36.61
C ALA A 60 7.61 7.42 35.10
N LEU A 61 7.87 8.65 34.63
CA LEU A 61 8.20 8.92 33.22
C LEU A 61 9.41 8.09 32.75
N ASP A 62 10.47 8.00 33.56
CA ASP A 62 11.65 7.20 33.23
C ASP A 62 11.34 5.71 33.13
N ALA A 63 10.60 5.17 34.11
CA ALA A 63 10.18 3.77 34.12
C ALA A 63 9.28 3.43 32.93
N ASP A 64 8.36 4.33 32.56
CA ASP A 64 7.45 4.15 31.44
C ASP A 64 8.17 4.16 30.11
N PHE A 65 9.09 5.10 29.87
CA PHE A 65 9.86 5.13 28.62
C PHE A 65 10.84 3.96 28.50
N LYS A 66 11.38 3.47 29.63
CA LYS A 66 12.16 2.23 29.66
C LYS A 66 11.32 1.02 29.23
N LEU A 67 10.05 0.97 29.64
CA LEU A 67 9.14 -0.09 29.25
C LEU A 67 8.70 0.06 27.77
N LEU A 68 8.27 1.26 27.37
CA LEU A 68 7.88 1.58 26.00
C LEU A 68 8.93 1.17 24.96
N ALA A 69 10.21 1.44 25.25
CA ALA A 69 11.31 1.12 24.33
C ALA A 69 11.47 -0.37 24.01
N GLN A 70 10.91 -1.26 24.84
CA GLN A 70 10.90 -2.71 24.60
C GLN A 70 9.87 -3.12 23.53
N TYR A 71 8.88 -2.27 23.25
CA TYR A 71 7.75 -2.60 22.36
C TYR A 71 7.66 -1.67 21.15
N PHE A 72 8.02 -0.39 21.30
CA PHE A 72 7.81 0.62 20.26
C PHE A 72 9.06 1.47 20.04
N SER A 73 9.37 1.77 18.78
CA SER A 73 10.40 2.75 18.39
C SER A 73 9.88 4.18 18.31
N VAL A 74 8.54 4.35 18.24
CA VAL A 74 7.89 5.64 18.11
C VAL A 74 6.66 5.72 19.02
N VAL A 75 6.50 6.85 19.70
CA VAL A 75 5.44 7.12 20.67
C VAL A 75 4.78 8.45 20.34
N ARG A 76 3.46 8.52 20.49
CA ARG A 76 2.70 9.77 20.43
C ARG A 76 2.33 10.21 21.84
N THR A 77 2.49 11.50 22.12
CA THR A 77 2.09 12.11 23.39
C THR A 77 1.01 13.16 23.16
N TYR A 78 0.30 13.52 24.23
CA TYR A 78 -0.75 14.56 24.18
C TYR A 78 -0.24 15.93 24.65
N TYR A 79 0.83 15.92 25.45
CA TYR A 79 1.45 17.10 26.06
C TYR A 79 2.95 17.11 25.76
N SER A 80 3.51 18.29 25.67
CA SER A 80 4.95 18.51 25.49
C SER A 80 5.70 18.28 26.80
N SER A 81 5.03 18.62 27.90
CA SER A 81 5.49 18.41 29.27
C SER A 81 4.31 18.07 30.17
N TYR A 82 4.57 17.22 31.16
CA TYR A 82 3.58 16.82 32.16
C TYR A 82 3.99 17.43 33.49
N MET A 83 3.17 18.34 34.03
CA MET A 83 3.46 19.05 35.29
C MET A 83 4.84 19.75 35.31
N GLY A 84 5.26 20.32 34.18
CA GLY A 84 6.55 21.00 34.04
C GLY A 84 7.75 20.08 33.75
N TYR A 85 7.54 18.76 33.65
CA TYR A 85 8.59 17.82 33.26
C TYR A 85 8.52 17.49 31.77
N ASP A 86 9.59 17.84 31.05
CA ASP A 86 9.70 17.65 29.59
C ASP A 86 9.79 16.16 29.24
N VAL A 87 8.79 15.65 28.50
CA VAL A 87 8.69 14.22 28.17
C VAL A 87 9.79 13.76 27.19
N ALA A 88 10.27 14.68 26.35
CA ALA A 88 11.27 14.38 25.31
C ALA A 88 12.61 13.88 25.86
N SER A 89 12.99 14.31 27.07
CA SER A 89 14.24 13.89 27.71
C SER A 89 14.27 12.38 28.00
N TYR A 90 13.15 11.82 28.48
CA TYR A 90 12.99 10.39 28.77
C TYR A 90 12.94 9.57 27.48
N ALA A 91 12.22 10.07 26.46
CA ALA A 91 12.20 9.43 25.14
C ALA A 91 13.59 9.38 24.50
N ALA A 92 14.35 10.48 24.57
CA ALA A 92 15.73 10.55 24.09
C ALA A 92 16.66 9.56 24.81
N LYS A 93 16.55 9.45 26.15
CA LYS A 93 17.34 8.52 26.97
C LYS A 93 17.20 7.06 26.51
N TYR A 94 16.01 6.67 26.05
CA TYR A 94 15.71 5.30 25.63
C TYR A 94 15.60 5.12 24.11
N ASN A 95 16.04 6.12 23.33
CA ASN A 95 16.02 6.10 21.86
C ASN A 95 14.64 5.80 21.25
N VAL A 96 13.61 6.44 21.81
CA VAL A 96 12.23 6.40 21.33
C VAL A 96 11.92 7.73 20.63
N GLN A 97 11.45 7.67 19.38
CA GLN A 97 11.01 8.87 18.66
C GLN A 97 9.65 9.35 19.15
N LEU A 98 9.41 10.66 19.08
CA LEU A 98 8.18 11.30 19.51
C LEU A 98 7.44 12.00 18.38
N PHE A 99 6.15 11.68 18.30
CA PHE A 99 5.12 12.57 17.79
C PHE A 99 4.62 13.37 18.99
N LEU A 100 5.27 14.51 19.22
CA LEU A 100 5.13 15.31 20.44
C LEU A 100 3.85 16.13 20.38
N GLY A 101 2.91 15.86 21.30
CA GLY A 101 1.67 16.62 21.38
C GLY A 101 1.88 17.97 22.05
N VAL A 102 1.15 18.99 21.61
CA VAL A 102 1.04 20.28 22.27
C VAL A 102 -0.42 20.46 22.68
N TYR A 103 -0.70 20.29 23.97
CA TYR A 103 -2.06 20.41 24.47
C TYR A 103 -2.57 21.85 24.34
N MET A 104 -3.74 22.02 23.72
CA MET A 104 -4.36 23.32 23.54
C MET A 104 -5.37 23.60 24.65
N THR A 105 -5.20 24.72 25.34
CA THR A 105 -6.14 25.27 26.33
C THR A 105 -6.19 26.79 26.18
N ARG A 106 -7.25 27.42 26.70
CA ARG A 106 -7.34 28.90 26.81
C ARG A 106 -6.66 29.42 28.06
N GLU A 107 -6.17 28.53 28.92
CA GLU A 107 -5.51 28.88 30.17
C GLU A 107 -4.07 29.37 29.91
N ALA A 108 -3.57 30.23 30.80
CA ALA A 108 -2.26 30.86 30.67
C ALA A 108 -1.11 29.85 30.52
N TRP A 109 -1.26 28.64 31.08
CA TRP A 109 -0.24 27.60 31.02
C TRP A 109 -0.11 26.96 29.64
N ASN A 110 -1.00 27.23 28.66
CA ASN A 110 -0.82 26.76 27.28
C ASN A 110 0.55 27.15 26.71
N SER A 111 1.01 28.37 27.02
CA SER A 111 2.34 28.86 26.63
C SER A 111 3.51 27.97 27.10
N THR A 112 3.33 27.25 28.21
CA THR A 112 4.34 26.30 28.72
C THR A 112 4.45 25.06 27.82
N GLN A 113 3.34 24.61 27.22
CA GLN A 113 3.34 23.49 26.28
C GLN A 113 4.02 23.85 24.96
N GLU A 114 3.76 25.06 24.45
CA GLU A 114 4.42 25.57 23.23
C GLU A 114 5.93 25.72 23.46
N THR A 115 6.31 26.32 24.59
CA THR A 115 7.72 26.52 24.97
C THR A 115 8.46 25.18 25.14
N ALA A 116 7.82 24.20 25.78
CA ALA A 116 8.38 22.86 25.94
C ALA A 116 8.56 22.14 24.59
N ALA A 117 7.60 22.27 23.65
CA ALA A 117 7.71 21.68 22.32
C ALA A 117 8.88 22.29 21.52
N ILE A 118 8.99 23.62 21.52
CA ILE A 118 10.09 24.35 20.87
C ILE A 118 11.43 23.91 21.48
N THR A 119 11.52 23.88 22.80
CA THR A 119 12.73 23.46 23.54
C THR A 119 13.11 22.02 23.22
N ALA A 120 12.14 21.12 23.18
CA ALA A 120 12.36 19.72 22.86
C ALA A 120 12.90 19.55 21.42
N ALA A 121 12.33 20.25 20.45
CA ALA A 121 12.80 20.22 19.06
C ALA A 121 14.22 20.78 18.90
N ILE A 122 14.61 21.75 19.72
CA ILE A 122 15.97 22.31 19.76
C ILE A 122 16.95 21.30 20.37
N LYS A 123 16.65 20.78 21.56
CA LYS A 123 17.56 19.95 22.36
C LYS A 123 17.66 18.49 21.89
N TYR A 124 16.56 17.93 21.38
CA TYR A 124 16.45 16.51 21.04
C TYR A 124 16.04 16.31 19.56
N PRO A 125 16.85 16.81 18.60
CA PRO A 125 16.50 16.82 17.18
C PRO A 125 16.27 15.43 16.58
N ASN A 126 16.94 14.40 17.11
CA ASN A 126 16.80 13.01 16.65
C ASN A 126 15.62 12.28 17.31
N THR A 127 15.06 12.86 18.37
CA THR A 127 13.94 12.31 19.13
C THR A 127 12.61 12.85 18.60
N ILE A 128 12.54 14.13 18.23
CA ILE A 128 11.29 14.74 17.75
C ILE A 128 11.08 14.45 16.26
N ALA A 129 10.18 13.52 15.96
CA ALA A 129 9.79 13.18 14.59
C ALA A 129 8.75 14.17 14.03
N ALA A 130 7.79 14.59 14.86
CA ALA A 130 6.78 15.59 14.51
C ALA A 130 6.24 16.29 15.76
N ILE A 131 5.64 17.47 15.58
CA ILE A 131 4.91 18.21 16.61
C ILE A 131 3.43 18.32 16.21
N LEU A 132 2.55 17.94 17.12
CA LEU A 132 1.11 17.86 16.91
C LEU A 132 0.38 18.85 17.82
N VAL A 133 -0.05 19.98 17.25
CA VAL A 133 -0.72 21.08 17.94
C VAL A 133 -2.21 20.82 18.07
N GLY A 134 -2.64 20.49 19.28
CA GLY A 134 -4.03 20.14 19.58
C GLY A 134 -4.44 18.72 19.14
N ASN A 135 -5.50 18.24 19.78
CA ASN A 135 -6.16 16.96 19.52
C ASN A 135 -7.68 17.12 19.63
N GLU A 136 -8.41 16.97 18.52
CA GLU A 136 -9.88 17.05 18.47
C GLU A 136 -10.43 18.39 18.98
N ASN A 137 -9.85 19.47 18.49
CA ASN A 137 -9.96 20.81 19.05
C ASN A 137 -10.65 21.82 18.12
N VAL A 138 -10.89 21.44 16.85
CA VAL A 138 -11.47 22.33 15.85
C VAL A 138 -12.98 22.53 16.06
N ALA A 139 -13.40 23.79 16.07
CA ALA A 139 -14.81 24.19 16.14
C ALA A 139 -15.60 23.69 14.92
N PRO A 140 -16.90 23.36 15.08
CA PRO A 140 -17.73 23.54 16.27
C PRO A 140 -17.64 22.40 17.30
N PHE A 141 -16.93 21.31 16.99
CA PHE A 141 -16.87 20.13 17.86
C PHE A 141 -15.77 20.19 18.93
N GLY A 142 -14.82 21.10 18.75
CA GLY A 142 -13.85 21.53 19.75
C GLY A 142 -13.91 23.04 20.01
N PRO A 143 -13.13 23.55 20.98
CA PRO A 143 -13.30 24.91 21.47
C PRO A 143 -12.54 25.98 20.67
N PHE A 144 -11.80 25.61 19.61
CA PHE A 144 -10.90 26.52 18.90
C PHE A 144 -11.23 26.66 17.42
N ALA A 145 -11.23 27.89 16.92
CA ALA A 145 -11.36 28.17 15.50
C ALA A 145 -10.15 27.64 14.72
N ALA A 146 -10.37 27.24 13.46
CA ALA A 146 -9.32 26.76 12.57
C ALA A 146 -8.16 27.76 12.42
N SER A 147 -8.46 29.06 12.37
CA SER A 147 -7.48 30.15 12.31
C SER A 147 -6.50 30.15 13.49
N LEU A 148 -6.99 29.90 14.70
CA LEU A 148 -6.15 29.87 15.88
C LEU A 148 -5.23 28.64 15.88
N ILE A 149 -5.72 27.47 15.46
CA ILE A 149 -4.88 26.26 15.34
C ILE A 149 -3.74 26.50 14.34
N VAL A 150 -4.04 27.08 13.19
CA VAL A 150 -3.04 27.45 12.16
C VAL A 150 -2.05 28.48 12.69
N GLU A 151 -2.51 29.49 13.43
CA GLU A 151 -1.64 30.49 14.05
C GLU A 151 -0.61 29.82 14.98
N ARG A 152 -1.06 28.88 15.83
CA ARG A 152 -0.18 28.15 16.76
C ARG A 152 0.80 27.23 16.03
N ILE A 153 0.37 26.51 14.99
CA ILE A 153 1.23 25.71 14.11
C ILE A 153 2.36 26.58 13.52
N ASN A 154 1.99 27.73 12.96
CA ASN A 154 2.93 28.66 12.34
C ASN A 154 3.89 29.26 13.37
N PHE A 155 3.41 29.62 14.55
CA PHE A 155 4.23 30.13 15.64
C PHE A 155 5.34 29.14 16.02
N ILE A 156 4.99 27.89 16.36
CA ILE A 156 5.96 26.86 16.76
C ILE A 156 6.97 26.59 15.64
N ARG A 157 6.49 26.41 14.40
CA ARG A 157 7.35 26.16 13.23
C ARG A 157 8.38 27.27 13.06
N ASN A 158 7.94 28.53 13.14
CA ASN A 158 8.82 29.69 12.96
C ASN A 158 9.84 29.82 14.08
N GLN A 159 9.45 29.59 15.35
CA GLN A 159 10.39 29.64 16.48
C GLN A 159 11.49 28.59 16.34
N ILE A 160 11.15 27.34 15.97
CA ILE A 160 12.13 26.28 15.74
C ILE A 160 13.08 26.63 14.59
N ARG A 161 12.53 27.11 13.47
CA ARG A 161 13.32 27.48 12.29
C ARG A 161 14.26 28.64 12.59
N GLN A 162 13.82 29.66 13.33
CA GLN A 162 14.65 30.78 13.75
C GLN A 162 15.79 30.33 14.69
N ALA A 163 15.50 29.45 15.64
CA ALA A 163 16.49 29.00 16.62
C ALA A 163 17.52 28.01 16.07
N THR A 164 17.15 27.22 15.04
CA THR A 164 17.95 26.05 14.62
C THR A 164 18.28 25.98 13.14
N GLY A 165 17.60 26.76 12.29
CA GLY A 165 17.67 26.64 10.84
C GLY A 165 17.01 25.36 10.27
N ARG A 166 16.48 24.47 11.11
CA ARG A 166 15.87 23.19 10.70
C ARG A 166 14.36 23.32 10.50
N ASN A 167 13.82 22.49 9.61
CA ASN A 167 12.39 22.27 9.49
C ASN A 167 12.02 21.01 10.28
N VAL A 168 11.02 21.13 11.16
CA VAL A 168 10.38 20.01 11.87
C VAL A 168 8.93 19.97 11.40
N ALA A 169 8.38 18.78 11.15
CA ALA A 169 6.98 18.67 10.73
C ALA A 169 6.05 19.14 11.87
N VAL A 170 5.22 20.15 11.61
CA VAL A 170 4.23 20.67 12.56
C VAL A 170 2.83 20.59 11.94
N GLY A 171 1.87 20.10 12.72
CA GLY A 171 0.49 19.94 12.27
C GLY A 171 -0.48 19.80 13.43
N THR A 172 -1.64 19.19 13.19
CA THR A 172 -2.68 18.98 14.21
C THR A 172 -3.33 17.61 14.09
N VAL A 173 -4.03 17.17 15.13
CA VAL A 173 -4.79 15.91 15.16
C VAL A 173 -6.28 16.20 15.32
N GLN A 174 -7.12 15.61 14.47
CA GLN A 174 -8.59 15.67 14.60
C GLN A 174 -9.19 14.30 14.30
N ARG A 175 -10.46 14.06 14.66
CA ARG A 175 -11.14 12.82 14.27
C ARG A 175 -11.40 12.85 12.77
N ALA A 176 -11.47 11.67 12.17
CA ALA A 176 -11.91 11.57 10.80
C ALA A 176 -13.29 12.19 10.58
N THR A 177 -14.15 12.24 11.60
CA THR A 177 -15.47 12.89 11.52
C THR A 177 -15.36 14.38 11.20
N GLU A 178 -14.44 15.13 11.82
CA GLU A 178 -14.25 16.55 11.47
C GLU A 178 -13.61 16.69 10.09
N TRP A 179 -12.55 15.91 9.82
CA TRP A 179 -11.85 15.95 8.54
C TRP A 179 -12.75 15.64 7.33
N LEU A 180 -13.73 14.76 7.50
CA LEU A 180 -14.64 14.34 6.43
C LEU A 180 -15.95 15.14 6.41
N ASN A 181 -16.17 16.06 7.36
CA ASN A 181 -17.42 16.81 7.46
C ASN A 181 -17.53 17.86 6.34
N PRO A 182 -18.52 17.76 5.42
CA PRO A 182 -18.69 18.75 4.36
C PRO A 182 -18.96 20.17 4.88
N ALA A 183 -19.63 20.32 6.02
CA ALA A 183 -19.91 21.62 6.63
C ALA A 183 -18.66 22.30 7.18
N MET A 184 -17.58 21.55 7.41
CA MET A 184 -16.30 22.05 7.91
C MET A 184 -15.22 22.10 6.82
N GLN A 185 -15.56 21.77 5.57
CA GLN A 185 -14.58 21.54 4.51
C GLN A 185 -13.62 22.71 4.32
N ALA A 186 -14.12 23.95 4.34
CA ALA A 186 -13.29 25.15 4.17
C ALA A 186 -12.25 25.29 5.30
N ASP A 187 -12.68 25.11 6.55
CA ASP A 187 -11.81 25.19 7.73
C ASP A 187 -10.79 24.05 7.74
N MET A 188 -11.20 22.83 7.41
CA MET A 188 -10.30 21.67 7.40
C MET A 188 -9.28 21.74 6.25
N GLN A 189 -9.68 22.22 5.07
CA GLN A 189 -8.73 22.49 3.98
C GLN A 189 -7.73 23.60 4.34
N TYR A 190 -8.18 24.65 5.03
CA TYR A 190 -7.31 25.71 5.51
C TYR A 190 -6.27 25.19 6.51
N ILE A 191 -6.67 24.36 7.47
CA ILE A 191 -5.75 23.69 8.40
C ILE A 191 -4.78 22.78 7.65
N ALA A 192 -5.28 21.94 6.73
CA ALA A 192 -4.46 21.00 5.97
C ALA A 192 -3.41 21.69 5.08
N ALA A 193 -3.75 22.84 4.49
CA ALA A 193 -2.82 23.64 3.70
C ALA A 193 -1.67 24.20 4.55
N ASN A 194 -1.93 24.54 5.81
CA ASN A 194 -0.96 25.12 6.75
C ASN A 194 -0.25 24.09 7.65
N SER A 195 -0.56 22.81 7.50
CA SER A 195 0.05 21.72 8.27
C SER A 195 1.06 20.95 7.43
N ASP A 196 2.19 20.57 8.02
CA ASP A 196 3.16 19.65 7.40
C ASP A 196 2.74 18.18 7.58
N ILE A 197 1.95 17.93 8.62
CA ILE A 197 1.43 16.63 9.03
C ILE A 197 -0.05 16.77 9.42
N ILE A 198 -0.88 15.80 9.05
CA ILE A 198 -2.32 15.74 9.34
C ILE A 198 -2.56 14.46 10.14
N GLY A 199 -2.83 14.62 11.43
CA GLY A 199 -3.18 13.51 12.32
C GLY A 199 -4.67 13.18 12.23
N VAL A 200 -4.97 11.90 12.03
CA VAL A 200 -6.33 11.39 11.91
C VAL A 200 -6.59 10.35 13.00
N ASN A 201 -7.59 10.59 13.83
CA ASN A 201 -8.09 9.60 14.78
C ASN A 201 -9.24 8.81 14.14
N ILE A 202 -9.13 7.48 14.13
CA ILE A 202 -10.13 6.56 13.58
C ILE A 202 -10.36 5.40 14.55
N TYR A 203 -11.57 5.29 15.08
CA TYR A 203 -11.95 4.24 16.01
C TYR A 203 -13.10 3.38 15.46
N PRO A 204 -12.82 2.26 14.77
CA PRO A 204 -13.86 1.29 14.43
C PRO A 204 -14.65 0.80 15.65
N PHE A 205 -14.02 0.79 16.83
CA PHE A 205 -14.65 0.44 18.10
C PHE A 205 -15.91 1.27 18.43
N PHE A 206 -15.95 2.56 18.04
CA PHE A 206 -17.09 3.44 18.30
C PHE A 206 -18.12 3.47 17.16
N ASP A 207 -18.00 2.56 16.18
CA ASP A 207 -18.88 2.52 15.02
C ASP A 207 -19.70 1.22 14.98
N ASN A 208 -21.02 1.34 14.90
CA ASN A 208 -21.94 0.20 14.80
C ASN A 208 -21.72 -0.65 13.54
N GLY A 209 -21.11 -0.11 12.49
CA GLY A 209 -20.73 -0.81 11.28
C GLY A 209 -19.54 -1.76 11.44
N TYR A 210 -18.89 -1.78 12.60
CA TYR A 210 -17.75 -2.67 12.85
C TYR A 210 -18.16 -4.14 12.75
N GLN A 211 -17.33 -4.92 12.05
CA GLN A 211 -17.50 -6.35 11.87
C GLN A 211 -16.23 -7.06 12.30
N SER A 212 -16.31 -7.89 13.34
CA SER A 212 -15.17 -8.66 13.82
C SER A 212 -14.65 -9.67 12.78
N SER A 213 -15.50 -10.11 11.83
CA SER A 213 -15.08 -10.93 10.70
C SER A 213 -14.19 -10.19 9.70
N ASN A 214 -14.20 -8.86 9.69
CA ASN A 214 -13.31 -8.02 8.89
C ASN A 214 -12.87 -6.78 9.69
N PRO A 215 -11.97 -6.94 10.67
CA PRO A 215 -11.69 -5.92 11.68
C PRO A 215 -11.18 -4.59 11.12
N LEU A 216 -10.50 -4.60 9.95
CA LEU A 216 -9.92 -3.40 9.34
C LEU A 216 -10.84 -2.71 8.33
N ALA A 217 -12.01 -3.26 8.00
CA ALA A 217 -12.87 -2.74 6.94
C ALA A 217 -13.20 -1.25 7.10
N LEU A 218 -13.68 -0.88 8.30
CA LEU A 218 -14.01 0.51 8.61
C LEU A 218 -12.77 1.41 8.64
N LEU A 219 -11.67 0.94 9.22
CA LEU A 219 -10.42 1.69 9.25
C LEU A 219 -9.94 2.01 7.82
N HIS A 220 -9.97 1.02 6.93
CA HIS A 220 -9.64 1.19 5.50
C HIS A 220 -10.60 2.15 4.80
N ALA A 221 -11.91 1.98 5.02
CA ALA A 221 -12.92 2.81 4.36
C ALA A 221 -12.78 4.29 4.74
N ILE A 222 -12.57 4.58 6.03
CA ILE A 222 -12.41 5.95 6.53
C ILE A 222 -11.07 6.53 6.08
N TRP A 223 -9.97 5.76 6.18
CA TRP A 223 -8.66 6.20 5.69
C TRP A 223 -8.67 6.50 4.18
N ASN A 224 -9.38 5.71 3.39
CA ASN A 224 -9.51 5.92 1.96
C ASN A 224 -10.29 7.20 1.61
N GLN A 225 -11.25 7.59 2.43
CA GLN A 225 -11.93 8.89 2.29
C GLN A 225 -10.99 10.04 2.63
N MET A 226 -10.15 9.89 3.65
CA MET A 226 -9.12 10.89 3.97
C MET A 226 -8.16 11.10 2.81
N LEU A 227 -7.71 10.02 2.18
CA LEU A 227 -6.83 10.07 1.01
C LEU A 227 -7.46 10.72 -0.22
N ALA A 228 -8.79 10.76 -0.30
CA ALA A 228 -9.49 11.42 -1.39
C ALA A 228 -9.52 12.95 -1.23
N LEU A 229 -9.37 13.45 0.00
CA LEU A 229 -9.52 14.87 0.33
C LEU A 229 -8.20 15.55 0.68
N TYR A 230 -7.22 14.81 1.18
CA TYR A 230 -6.00 15.37 1.75
C TYR A 230 -4.73 14.71 1.20
N PRO A 231 -3.59 15.45 1.13
CA PRO A 231 -2.35 14.90 0.61
C PRO A 231 -1.89 13.69 1.44
N ALA A 232 -1.76 12.54 0.77
CA ALA A 232 -1.36 11.28 1.40
C ALA A 232 -0.08 11.41 2.23
N SER A 233 0.90 12.17 1.73
CA SER A 233 2.18 12.43 2.39
C SER A 233 2.06 13.04 3.79
N LYS A 234 1.02 13.84 4.03
CA LYS A 234 0.76 14.50 5.30
C LYS A 234 0.00 13.61 6.28
N LEU A 235 -0.80 12.66 5.80
CA LEU A 235 -1.70 11.86 6.64
C LEU A 235 -0.94 10.88 7.55
N ARG A 236 -1.29 10.87 8.84
CA ARG A 236 -0.84 9.88 9.85
C ARG A 236 -2.01 9.41 10.71
N LEU A 237 -2.10 8.10 10.95
CA LEU A 237 -3.12 7.52 11.83
C LEU A 237 -2.66 7.71 13.27
N THR A 238 -3.16 8.75 13.92
CA THR A 238 -2.66 9.21 15.23
C THR A 238 -3.36 8.55 16.40
N GLU A 239 -4.53 7.96 16.19
CA GLU A 239 -5.20 7.12 17.17
C GLU A 239 -6.09 6.07 16.50
N THR A 240 -5.99 4.84 17.00
CA THR A 240 -7.00 3.79 16.86
C THR A 240 -6.88 2.84 18.03
N GLY A 241 -7.94 2.12 18.39
CA GLY A 241 -7.87 1.20 19.52
C GLY A 241 -9.19 0.49 19.77
N PHE A 242 -9.18 -0.40 20.75
CA PHE A 242 -10.34 -1.19 21.14
C PHE A 242 -10.27 -1.46 22.64
N SER A 243 -11.32 -1.09 23.38
CA SER A 243 -11.32 -1.22 24.84
C SER A 243 -11.40 -2.68 25.29
N THR A 244 -10.65 -3.02 26.35
CA THR A 244 -10.62 -4.38 26.91
C THR A 244 -11.66 -4.60 28.01
N GLY A 245 -12.41 -3.58 28.43
CA GLY A 245 -13.32 -3.67 29.59
C GLY A 245 -14.27 -2.48 29.73
N GLY A 246 -15.17 -2.56 30.72
CA GLY A 246 -16.25 -1.58 30.91
C GLY A 246 -17.54 -1.94 30.14
N ALA A 247 -18.57 -1.10 30.30
CA ALA A 247 -19.82 -1.27 29.56
C ALA A 247 -19.65 -0.90 28.07
N PRO A 248 -20.31 -1.58 27.13
CA PRO A 248 -20.30 -1.17 25.72
C PRO A 248 -20.78 0.27 25.54
N SER A 249 -20.20 0.96 24.57
CA SER A 249 -20.61 2.32 24.21
C SER A 249 -22.08 2.36 23.78
N SER A 250 -22.81 3.39 24.18
CA SER A 250 -24.21 3.60 23.80
C SER A 250 -24.39 3.78 22.28
N ILE A 251 -23.40 4.34 21.59
CA ILE A 251 -23.41 4.56 20.14
C ILE A 251 -22.95 3.33 19.34
N ALA A 252 -22.28 2.38 19.98
CA ALA A 252 -21.80 1.14 19.36
C ALA A 252 -22.02 -0.09 20.27
N PRO A 253 -23.25 -0.39 20.70
CA PRO A 253 -23.52 -1.38 21.75
C PRO A 253 -23.15 -2.82 21.37
N ARG A 254 -22.94 -3.10 20.07
CA ARG A 254 -22.49 -4.39 19.54
C ARG A 254 -21.00 -4.62 19.71
N ASN A 255 -20.21 -3.55 19.83
CA ASN A 255 -18.77 -3.64 19.99
C ASN A 255 -18.46 -3.83 21.48
N LYS A 256 -18.36 -5.10 21.90
CA LYS A 256 -18.17 -5.44 23.31
C LYS A 256 -16.74 -5.13 23.77
N PRO A 257 -16.54 -4.31 24.81
CA PRO A 257 -15.23 -4.07 25.40
C PRO A 257 -14.75 -5.34 26.11
N THR A 258 -13.86 -6.10 25.46
CA THR A 258 -13.28 -7.32 26.03
C THR A 258 -11.85 -7.46 25.56
N LEU A 259 -11.00 -8.05 26.39
CA LEU A 259 -9.61 -8.35 26.02
C LEU A 259 -9.51 -9.16 24.73
N ALA A 260 -10.39 -10.15 24.53
CA ALA A 260 -10.42 -10.97 23.33
C ALA A 260 -10.70 -10.15 22.05
N ASN A 261 -11.70 -9.26 22.08
CA ASN A 261 -12.03 -8.41 20.94
C ASN A 261 -10.92 -7.38 20.66
N ALA A 262 -10.30 -6.85 21.72
CA ALA A 262 -9.19 -5.92 21.57
C ALA A 262 -7.95 -6.58 20.97
N MET A 263 -7.60 -7.79 21.41
CA MET A 263 -6.54 -8.58 20.79
C MET A 263 -6.87 -8.94 19.34
N GLN A 264 -8.12 -9.26 19.01
CA GLN A 264 -8.54 -9.52 17.63
C GLN A 264 -8.32 -8.30 16.73
N PHE A 265 -8.76 -7.12 17.17
CA PHE A 265 -8.55 -5.89 16.41
C PHE A 265 -7.07 -5.51 16.33
N TYR A 266 -6.31 -5.65 17.43
CA TYR A 266 -4.86 -5.38 17.44
C TYR A 266 -4.07 -6.29 16.50
N ASN A 267 -4.35 -7.60 16.52
CA ASN A 267 -3.70 -8.55 15.61
C ASN A 267 -3.97 -8.20 14.15
N ALA A 268 -5.20 -7.76 13.83
CA ALA A 268 -5.49 -7.24 12.50
C ALA A 268 -4.73 -5.93 12.24
N PHE A 269 -4.72 -4.99 13.20
CA PHE A 269 -4.02 -3.71 13.09
C PHE A 269 -2.52 -3.85 12.83
N GLN A 270 -1.86 -4.88 13.37
CA GLN A 270 -0.45 -5.19 13.05
C GLN A 270 -0.20 -5.49 11.56
N THR A 271 -1.26 -5.81 10.81
CA THR A 271 -1.22 -6.06 9.36
C THR A 271 -1.81 -4.90 8.54
N TRP A 272 -2.10 -3.77 9.19
CA TRP A 272 -2.69 -2.61 8.52
C TRP A 272 -1.72 -1.98 7.52
N ILE A 273 -2.07 -2.02 6.24
CA ILE A 273 -1.28 -1.42 5.15
C ILE A 273 -2.20 -0.49 4.35
N PRO A 274 -2.14 0.84 4.59
CA PRO A 274 -2.93 1.79 3.83
C PRO A 274 -2.44 1.89 2.37
N LYS A 275 -3.35 2.13 1.42
CA LYS A 275 -3.03 2.25 -0.02
C LYS A 275 -2.07 3.40 -0.35
N ALA A 276 -2.08 4.46 0.46
CA ALA A 276 -1.22 5.62 0.38
C ALA A 276 -1.27 6.38 1.71
N GLY A 277 -0.27 7.23 1.94
CA GLY A 277 -0.11 7.92 3.22
C GLY A 277 0.17 6.95 4.36
N GLY A 278 0.12 7.44 5.59
CA GLY A 278 0.54 6.64 6.74
C GLY A 278 2.05 6.67 6.87
N GLY A 279 2.62 5.60 7.42
CA GLY A 279 3.94 5.61 8.04
C GLY A 279 3.78 5.07 9.46
N GLU A 280 3.89 5.97 10.43
CA GLU A 280 3.58 5.70 11.82
C GLU A 280 2.07 5.62 12.06
N ALA A 281 1.66 4.62 12.82
CA ALA A 281 0.26 4.35 13.14
C ALA A 281 0.14 4.02 14.63
N PHE A 282 -0.66 4.78 15.36
CA PHE A 282 -0.61 4.77 16.82
C PHE A 282 -1.82 4.06 17.43
N TRP A 283 -1.54 3.00 18.20
CA TRP A 283 -2.54 2.39 19.07
C TRP A 283 -2.81 3.28 20.28
N TYR A 284 -4.08 3.49 20.60
CA TYR A 284 -4.54 4.08 21.85
C TYR A 284 -4.93 2.95 22.80
N THR A 285 -4.17 2.68 23.88
CA THR A 285 -2.97 3.39 24.40
C THR A 285 -2.01 2.42 25.12
N MET A 286 -0.90 2.89 25.68
CA MET A 286 0.06 2.04 26.40
C MET A 286 -0.51 1.48 27.72
N PHE A 287 -1.08 2.35 28.56
CA PHE A 287 -1.54 2.02 29.91
C PHE A 287 -3.03 2.33 30.09
N ASP A 288 -3.72 1.50 30.84
CA ASP A 288 -5.04 1.82 31.38
C ASP A 288 -4.99 3.01 32.31
N LEU A 289 -6.11 3.71 32.40
CA LEU A 289 -6.30 4.76 33.38
C LEU A 289 -6.52 4.16 34.77
N ARG A 290 -6.17 4.93 35.79
CA ARG A 290 -6.42 4.54 37.18
C ARG A 290 -7.92 4.50 37.47
N ALA A 291 -8.31 3.70 38.46
CA ALA A 291 -9.71 3.61 38.89
C ALA A 291 -10.27 4.95 39.42
N ASP A 292 -9.41 5.81 39.99
CA ASP A 292 -9.74 7.14 40.50
C ASP A 292 -9.59 8.25 39.45
N ASP A 293 -9.29 7.91 38.20
CA ASP A 293 -9.38 8.84 37.09
C ASP A 293 -10.86 9.17 36.82
N ARG A 294 -11.15 10.47 36.72
CA ARG A 294 -12.48 11.05 36.46
C ARG A 294 -12.49 11.94 35.22
N THR A 295 -11.39 11.95 34.47
CA THR A 295 -11.24 12.76 33.26
C THR A 295 -12.03 12.19 32.09
N GLN A 296 -12.33 10.88 32.12
CA GLN A 296 -13.13 10.22 31.10
C GLN A 296 -14.58 9.99 31.55
N PRO A 297 -15.57 10.31 30.69
CA PRO A 297 -16.98 10.21 31.04
C PRO A 297 -17.51 8.78 31.04
N GLU A 298 -16.95 7.90 30.19
CA GLU A 298 -17.41 6.51 30.03
C GLU A 298 -16.40 5.54 30.64
N GLU A 299 -16.88 4.56 31.42
CA GLU A 299 -16.00 3.60 32.11
C GLU A 299 -15.12 2.80 31.14
N LEU A 300 -15.59 2.53 29.93
CA LEU A 300 -14.83 1.79 28.91
C LEU A 300 -13.51 2.49 28.54
N GLU A 301 -13.41 3.81 28.73
CA GLU A 301 -12.24 4.59 28.32
C GLU A 301 -11.03 4.34 29.22
N LYS A 302 -11.25 3.79 30.41
CA LYS A 302 -10.17 3.41 31.32
C LYS A 302 -9.40 2.17 30.85
N TYR A 303 -9.94 1.41 29.89
CA TYR A 303 -9.48 0.05 29.57
C TYR A 303 -8.85 -0.11 28.16
N PHE A 304 -8.36 0.96 27.54
CA PHE A 304 -7.72 0.89 26.20
C PHE A 304 -6.23 0.50 26.22
N GLY A 305 -5.62 0.41 27.40
CA GLY A 305 -4.20 0.11 27.56
C GLY A 305 -3.81 -1.29 27.11
N PHE A 306 -2.58 -1.46 26.63
CA PHE A 306 -1.94 -2.77 26.58
C PHE A 306 -1.61 -3.32 27.97
N PHE A 307 -1.25 -2.41 28.87
CA PHE A 307 -0.95 -2.66 30.26
C PHE A 307 -2.05 -2.12 31.16
N THR A 308 -2.23 -2.71 32.34
CA THR A 308 -3.03 -2.13 33.41
C THR A 308 -2.39 -0.84 33.93
N ALA A 309 -3.12 -0.09 34.77
CA ALA A 309 -2.60 1.13 35.36
C ALA A 309 -1.32 0.92 36.21
N ASN A 310 -1.08 -0.31 36.68
CA ASN A 310 0.09 -0.67 37.49
C ASN A 310 1.27 -1.22 36.67
N ARG A 311 1.25 -1.07 35.33
CA ARG A 311 2.26 -1.62 34.40
C ARG A 311 2.28 -3.14 34.28
N GLU A 312 1.19 -3.81 34.66
CA GLU A 312 1.04 -5.25 34.42
C GLU A 312 0.50 -5.51 33.01
N PRO A 313 1.13 -6.40 32.21
CA PRO A 313 0.65 -6.72 30.87
C PRO A 313 -0.71 -7.42 30.92
N LYS A 314 -1.64 -7.05 30.04
CA LYS A 314 -2.97 -7.68 30.00
C LYS A 314 -2.98 -9.06 29.36
N ALA A 315 -2.08 -9.29 28.39
CA ALA A 315 -1.89 -10.57 27.73
C ALA A 315 -0.49 -10.70 27.15
N ILE A 316 -0.07 -11.94 26.90
CA ILE A 316 1.14 -12.23 26.13
C ILE A 316 0.94 -11.72 24.70
N ASN A 317 1.97 -11.12 24.11
CA ASN A 317 1.96 -10.59 22.74
C ASN A 317 0.93 -9.46 22.49
N PHE A 318 0.49 -8.79 23.55
CA PHE A 318 -0.40 -7.62 23.51
C PHE A 318 0.19 -6.52 24.42
N PRO A 319 1.21 -5.76 23.93
CA PRO A 319 1.64 -5.64 22.54
C PRO A 319 2.74 -6.64 22.16
N LEU A 320 3.07 -6.73 20.88
CA LEU A 320 4.22 -7.49 20.39
C LEU A 320 5.52 -6.86 20.86
N VAL A 321 6.44 -7.68 21.38
CA VAL A 321 7.79 -7.25 21.76
C VAL A 321 8.56 -6.86 20.50
N ARG A 322 9.27 -5.73 20.57
CA ARG A 322 10.10 -5.26 19.46
C ARG A 322 11.25 -6.23 19.21
N GLN A 323 11.32 -6.80 18.01
CA GLN A 323 12.51 -7.50 17.56
C GLN A 323 13.59 -6.47 17.21
N LEU A 324 14.62 -6.38 18.04
CA LEU A 324 15.82 -5.58 17.71
C LEU A 324 16.59 -6.36 16.63
N THR A 325 16.45 -5.98 15.37
CA THR A 325 17.41 -6.40 14.35
C THR A 325 18.79 -5.86 14.76
N PRO A 326 19.85 -6.71 14.83
CA PRO A 326 21.20 -6.21 15.00
C PRO A 326 21.51 -5.18 13.90
N PRO A 327 22.35 -4.16 14.17
CA PRO A 327 22.78 -3.24 13.14
C PRO A 327 23.38 -4.03 11.96
N PRO A 328 23.09 -3.66 10.70
CA PRO A 328 23.78 -4.27 9.57
C PRO A 328 25.28 -4.07 9.75
N THR A 329 26.03 -5.17 9.69
CA THR A 329 27.50 -5.16 9.73
C THR A 329 28.01 -4.19 8.65
N PRO A 330 29.00 -3.32 8.94
CA PRO A 330 29.55 -2.43 7.94
C PRO A 330 30.02 -3.24 6.71
N PRO A 331 29.77 -2.77 5.48
CA PRO A 331 30.32 -3.43 4.32
C PRO A 331 31.85 -3.44 4.42
N PRO A 332 32.53 -4.53 4.00
CA PRO A 332 33.99 -4.57 3.99
C PRO A 332 34.54 -3.46 3.08
N PRO A 333 35.76 -2.96 3.36
CA PRO A 333 36.37 -1.91 2.55
C PRO A 333 36.50 -2.37 1.08
N PRO A 334 36.37 -1.44 0.12
CA PRO A 334 36.36 -1.80 -1.28
C PRO A 334 37.71 -2.43 -1.68
N PRO A 335 37.72 -3.53 -2.46
CA PRO A 335 38.95 -4.09 -2.98
C PRO A 335 39.60 -3.11 -3.99
N PRO A 336 40.93 -3.22 -4.22
CA PRO A 336 41.62 -2.39 -5.20
C PRO A 336 40.99 -2.52 -6.60
N PRO A 337 41.08 -1.49 -7.45
CA PRO A 337 40.45 -1.50 -8.76
C PRO A 337 41.02 -2.63 -9.62
N THR A 338 40.21 -3.65 -9.87
CA THR A 338 40.49 -4.71 -10.84
C THR A 338 40.34 -4.15 -12.26
N PRO A 339 41.10 -4.68 -13.26
CA PRO A 339 41.00 -4.26 -14.65
C PRO A 339 39.57 -4.44 -15.18
N PRO A 340 39.16 -3.69 -16.22
CA PRO A 340 37.79 -3.71 -16.71
C PRO A 340 37.35 -5.14 -17.03
N PRO A 341 36.18 -5.58 -16.54
CA PRO A 341 35.69 -6.92 -16.81
C PRO A 341 35.49 -7.10 -18.32
N PRO A 342 35.80 -8.28 -18.89
CA PRO A 342 35.28 -8.64 -20.19
C PRO A 342 33.74 -8.68 -20.12
N SER A 343 33.12 -8.41 -21.27
CA SER A 343 31.68 -8.21 -21.50
C SER A 343 30.74 -9.09 -20.66
N PRO A 344 29.56 -8.58 -20.27
CA PRO A 344 28.73 -9.19 -19.24
C PRO A 344 28.24 -10.60 -19.61
N PRO A 345 28.22 -11.55 -18.66
CA PRO A 345 27.46 -12.78 -18.83
C PRO A 345 25.95 -12.47 -18.84
N THR A 346 25.23 -13.26 -19.62
CA THR A 346 23.78 -13.26 -19.84
C THR A 346 22.94 -13.02 -18.57
N THR A 347 22.01 -12.06 -18.64
CA THR A 347 20.93 -11.85 -17.66
C THR A 347 20.20 -13.18 -17.37
N PRO A 348 19.95 -13.54 -16.10
CA PRO A 348 19.19 -14.74 -15.76
C PRO A 348 17.78 -14.70 -16.37
N ALA A 349 17.31 -15.85 -16.87
CA ALA A 349 15.98 -15.99 -17.41
C ALA A 349 14.90 -15.78 -16.35
N LEU A 350 13.90 -14.95 -16.65
CA LEU A 350 12.85 -14.59 -15.69
C LEU A 350 11.68 -15.58 -15.74
N LEU A 351 11.05 -15.80 -14.60
CA LEU A 351 9.78 -16.51 -14.47
C LEU A 351 8.74 -15.57 -13.86
N GLY A 352 7.60 -15.40 -14.51
CA GLY A 352 6.53 -14.51 -14.05
C GLY A 352 5.14 -15.04 -14.36
N VAL A 353 4.14 -14.21 -14.10
CA VAL A 353 2.72 -14.50 -14.35
C VAL A 353 2.00 -13.23 -14.84
N LEU A 354 0.96 -13.39 -15.66
CA LEU A 354 0.05 -12.30 -15.99
C LEU A 354 -0.90 -12.03 -14.81
N TYR A 355 -0.96 -10.75 -14.44
CA TYR A 355 -1.93 -10.25 -13.48
C TYR A 355 -3.01 -9.42 -14.17
N SER A 356 -4.27 -9.70 -13.82
CA SER A 356 -5.46 -8.91 -14.08
C SER A 356 -6.39 -8.98 -12.85
N PRO A 357 -7.19 -7.94 -12.57
CA PRO A 357 -8.17 -7.96 -11.50
C PRO A 357 -9.53 -8.54 -11.95
N PHE A 358 -9.61 -9.21 -13.11
CA PHE A 358 -10.89 -9.58 -13.74
C PHE A 358 -11.66 -10.65 -12.97
N HIS A 359 -11.01 -11.31 -12.02
CA HIS A 359 -11.64 -12.21 -11.08
C HIS A 359 -12.37 -11.49 -9.93
N ALA A 360 -12.00 -10.24 -9.65
CA ALA A 360 -12.46 -9.50 -8.48
C ALA A 360 -13.93 -9.06 -8.61
N ASP A 361 -14.65 -9.04 -7.50
CA ASP A 361 -16.02 -8.50 -7.43
C ASP A 361 -16.08 -7.01 -7.70
N GLU A 362 -14.98 -6.33 -7.43
CA GLU A 362 -14.81 -4.92 -7.66
C GLU A 362 -14.64 -4.57 -9.13
N TYR A 363 -14.17 -5.50 -9.96
CA TYR A 363 -14.00 -5.26 -11.38
C TYR A 363 -15.24 -5.69 -12.19
N PRO A 364 -15.76 -4.87 -13.12
CA PRO A 364 -15.44 -3.45 -13.36
C PRO A 364 -16.32 -2.47 -12.55
N ASN A 365 -17.23 -2.99 -11.72
CA ASN A 365 -18.39 -2.23 -11.23
C ASN A 365 -18.17 -1.43 -9.95
N ASP A 366 -17.10 -1.71 -9.20
CA ASP A 366 -16.77 -1.07 -7.93
C ASP A 366 -15.32 -0.53 -7.92
N VAL A 367 -15.03 0.34 -8.88
CA VAL A 367 -13.70 0.93 -9.13
C VAL A 367 -13.09 1.58 -7.88
N LYS A 368 -13.90 2.11 -6.96
CA LYS A 368 -13.43 2.69 -5.68
C LYS A 368 -12.71 1.67 -4.78
N ASN A 369 -13.08 0.39 -4.87
CA ASN A 369 -12.52 -0.71 -4.09
C ASN A 369 -11.54 -1.57 -4.89
N LEU A 370 -11.50 -1.42 -6.22
CA LEU A 370 -10.63 -2.16 -7.13
C LEU A 370 -9.14 -2.10 -6.75
N GLY A 371 -8.65 -0.95 -6.27
CA GLY A 371 -7.27 -0.82 -5.80
C GLY A 371 -6.93 -1.71 -4.59
N ALA A 372 -7.90 -1.94 -3.69
CA ALA A 372 -7.72 -2.82 -2.53
C ALA A 372 -7.72 -4.30 -2.95
N ALA A 373 -8.61 -4.66 -3.89
CA ALA A 373 -8.61 -5.99 -4.49
C ALA A 373 -7.26 -6.28 -5.18
N ILE A 374 -6.77 -5.32 -5.96
CA ILE A 374 -5.45 -5.39 -6.60
C ILE A 374 -4.32 -5.59 -5.58
N ALA A 375 -4.31 -4.83 -4.48
CA ALA A 375 -3.28 -4.97 -3.46
C ALA A 375 -3.29 -6.37 -2.82
N LEU A 376 -4.48 -6.91 -2.50
CA LEU A 376 -4.62 -8.24 -1.94
C LEU A 376 -4.13 -9.32 -2.91
N ASP A 377 -4.51 -9.20 -4.18
CA ASP A 377 -4.12 -10.13 -5.22
C ASP A 377 -2.59 -10.22 -5.34
N LEU A 378 -1.94 -9.06 -5.36
CA LEU A 378 -0.51 -8.92 -5.51
C LEU A 378 0.26 -9.49 -4.30
N LEU A 379 -0.27 -9.40 -3.08
CA LEU A 379 0.36 -10.03 -1.90
C LEU A 379 0.40 -11.56 -2.02
N VAL A 380 -0.68 -12.17 -2.48
CA VAL A 380 -0.72 -13.63 -2.71
C VAL A 380 0.22 -14.01 -3.84
N ILE A 381 0.22 -13.27 -4.94
CA ILE A 381 1.14 -13.49 -6.06
C ILE A 381 2.60 -13.38 -5.58
N ARG A 382 2.91 -12.43 -4.68
CA ARG A 382 4.28 -12.17 -4.24
C ARG A 382 4.91 -13.34 -3.49
N SER A 383 4.08 -14.19 -2.89
CA SER A 383 4.52 -15.45 -2.25
C SER A 383 5.00 -16.51 -3.25
N ARG A 384 4.70 -16.32 -4.55
CA ARG A 384 4.93 -17.31 -5.63
C ARG A 384 5.81 -16.78 -6.77
N PHE A 385 5.71 -15.48 -7.06
CA PHE A 385 6.45 -14.82 -8.12
C PHE A 385 7.05 -13.50 -7.62
N SER A 386 8.22 -13.14 -8.13
CA SER A 386 8.85 -11.82 -7.91
C SER A 386 8.64 -10.86 -9.08
N THR A 387 8.15 -11.38 -10.21
CA THR A 387 7.94 -10.64 -11.46
C THR A 387 6.53 -10.89 -11.96
N ILE A 388 5.85 -9.82 -12.37
CA ILE A 388 4.54 -9.90 -13.03
C ILE A 388 4.59 -9.19 -14.38
N ARG A 389 3.65 -9.55 -15.25
CA ARG A 389 3.24 -8.69 -16.36
C ARG A 389 1.78 -8.28 -16.21
N THR A 390 1.38 -7.23 -16.91
CA THR A 390 -0.02 -6.84 -17.08
C THR A 390 -0.34 -6.65 -18.56
N ALA A 391 -1.62 -6.69 -18.93
CA ALA A 391 -2.08 -6.28 -20.25
C ALA A 391 -2.34 -4.76 -20.33
N TYR A 392 -2.67 -4.14 -19.19
CA TYR A 392 -3.01 -2.72 -19.06
C TYR A 392 -2.15 -2.03 -17.99
N ALA A 393 -1.97 -0.71 -18.15
CA ALA A 393 -1.25 0.15 -17.22
C ALA A 393 -2.16 0.65 -16.10
N ASN A 394 -3.46 0.73 -16.39
CA ASN A 394 -4.51 0.97 -15.41
C ASN A 394 -5.75 0.12 -15.75
N PHE A 395 -6.58 -0.14 -14.74
CA PHE A 395 -7.85 -0.84 -14.86
C PHE A 395 -8.97 0.13 -14.44
N TYR A 396 -9.76 0.63 -15.38
CA TYR A 396 -10.78 1.67 -15.13
C TYR A 396 -10.22 2.90 -14.38
N GLY A 397 -9.04 3.38 -14.78
CA GLY A 397 -8.40 4.55 -14.16
C GLY A 397 -7.65 4.24 -12.85
N VAL A 398 -7.60 2.97 -12.42
CA VAL A 398 -6.76 2.54 -11.28
C VAL A 398 -5.41 2.07 -11.80
N ASP A 399 -4.38 2.90 -11.63
CA ASP A 399 -3.00 2.58 -12.01
C ASP A 399 -2.47 1.36 -11.25
N ILE A 400 -1.91 0.37 -11.96
CA ILE A 400 -1.42 -0.86 -11.31
C ILE A 400 -0.06 -0.67 -10.61
N MET A 401 0.78 0.21 -11.14
CA MET A 401 2.18 0.33 -10.72
C MET A 401 2.40 0.73 -9.26
N PRO A 402 1.61 1.63 -8.64
CA PRO A 402 1.72 1.91 -7.22
C PRO A 402 1.58 0.64 -6.36
N TYR A 403 0.61 -0.22 -6.66
CA TYR A 403 0.35 -1.45 -5.92
C TYR A 403 1.43 -2.50 -6.17
N ALA A 404 1.82 -2.69 -7.44
CA ALA A 404 2.86 -3.65 -7.82
C ALA A 404 4.23 -3.29 -7.23
N ALA A 405 4.61 -2.01 -7.25
CA ALA A 405 5.84 -1.53 -6.63
C ALA A 405 5.80 -1.69 -5.10
N ALA A 406 4.66 -1.42 -4.46
CA ALA A 406 4.49 -1.59 -3.00
C ALA A 406 4.63 -3.06 -2.57
N ALA A 407 4.12 -3.99 -3.38
CA ALA A 407 4.32 -5.44 -3.17
C ALA A 407 5.73 -5.94 -3.57
N GLY A 408 6.63 -5.04 -4.02
CA GLY A 408 8.02 -5.36 -4.33
C GLY A 408 8.19 -6.16 -5.63
N PHE A 409 7.30 -5.99 -6.60
CA PHE A 409 7.43 -6.63 -7.91
C PHE A 409 8.38 -5.90 -8.85
N GLN A 410 9.01 -6.70 -9.71
CA GLN A 410 9.52 -6.26 -10.99
C GLN A 410 8.41 -6.42 -12.05
N VAL A 411 8.14 -5.37 -12.82
CA VAL A 411 6.90 -5.28 -13.62
C VAL A 411 7.20 -5.07 -15.10
N TYR A 412 6.66 -5.96 -15.91
CA TYR A 412 6.53 -5.81 -17.36
C TYR A 412 5.14 -5.21 -17.63
N LEU A 413 5.08 -3.88 -17.65
CA LEU A 413 3.83 -3.13 -17.61
C LEU A 413 3.18 -3.10 -18.99
N GLY A 414 1.98 -3.68 -19.11
CA GLY A 414 1.18 -3.57 -20.32
C GLY A 414 0.68 -2.15 -20.52
N VAL A 415 0.62 -1.71 -21.77
CA VAL A 415 -0.05 -0.47 -22.19
C VAL A 415 -1.10 -0.89 -23.20
N GLY A 416 -2.33 -1.09 -22.70
CA GLY A 416 -3.42 -1.66 -23.48
C GLY A 416 -3.81 -0.72 -24.62
N MET A 417 -3.57 -1.13 -25.85
CA MET A 417 -3.77 -0.30 -27.04
C MET A 417 -5.14 -0.58 -27.66
N THR A 418 -5.90 0.49 -27.89
CA THR A 418 -7.26 0.52 -28.42
C THR A 418 -7.47 1.74 -29.32
N ARG A 419 -8.50 1.72 -30.16
CA ARG A 419 -8.97 2.91 -30.91
C ARG A 419 -9.97 3.76 -30.13
N GLU A 420 -10.37 3.32 -28.94
CA GLU A 420 -11.28 4.05 -28.08
C GLU A 420 -10.62 5.27 -27.42
N SER A 421 -11.44 6.22 -26.95
CA SER A 421 -10.99 7.50 -26.40
C SER A 421 -10.21 7.39 -25.09
N TRP A 422 -10.17 6.20 -24.47
CA TRP A 422 -9.44 5.96 -23.22
C TRP A 422 -7.98 5.49 -23.42
N PHE A 423 -7.52 5.24 -24.66
CA PHE A 423 -6.10 4.90 -24.88
C PHE A 423 -5.11 5.94 -24.30
N PRO A 424 -5.36 7.25 -24.40
CA PRO A 424 -4.51 8.26 -23.76
C PRO A 424 -4.34 8.06 -22.25
N ASP A 425 -5.32 7.49 -21.54
CA ASP A 425 -5.21 7.21 -20.12
C ASP A 425 -4.17 6.10 -19.84
N GLN A 426 -4.12 5.07 -20.69
CA GLN A 426 -3.09 4.02 -20.61
C GLN A 426 -1.68 4.58 -20.82
N ILE A 427 -1.54 5.52 -21.77
CA ILE A 427 -0.29 6.25 -22.02
C ILE A 427 0.11 7.09 -20.80
N ALA A 428 -0.83 7.85 -20.23
CA ALA A 428 -0.59 8.66 -19.05
C ALA A 428 -0.15 7.83 -17.84
N SER A 429 -0.79 6.68 -17.60
CA SER A 429 -0.41 5.73 -16.55
C SER A 429 0.97 5.14 -16.78
N ALA A 430 1.33 4.80 -18.03
CA ALA A 430 2.66 4.28 -18.37
C ALA A 430 3.77 5.33 -18.17
N ILE A 431 3.53 6.59 -18.53
CA ILE A 431 4.45 7.70 -18.27
C ILE A 431 4.62 7.92 -16.75
N SER A 432 3.51 7.90 -16.00
CA SER A 432 3.52 8.03 -14.54
C SER A 432 4.28 6.88 -13.88
N ALA A 433 4.08 5.65 -14.35
CA ALA A 433 4.83 4.47 -13.92
C ALA A 433 6.34 4.65 -14.06
N VAL A 434 6.79 5.08 -15.24
CA VAL A 434 8.21 5.33 -15.53
C VAL A 434 8.77 6.48 -14.70
N ARG A 435 7.99 7.54 -14.47
CA ARG A 435 8.40 8.71 -13.68
C ARG A 435 8.60 8.33 -12.21
N TYR A 436 7.63 7.65 -11.61
CA TYR A 436 7.55 7.49 -10.15
C TYR A 436 8.03 6.14 -9.63
N PHE A 437 8.04 5.08 -10.45
CA PHE A 437 8.42 3.72 -10.06
C PHE A 437 9.52 3.13 -10.94
N PRO A 438 10.61 3.87 -11.20
CA PRO A 438 11.58 3.49 -12.22
C PRO A 438 12.42 2.26 -11.91
N SER A 439 12.53 1.89 -10.63
CA SER A 439 13.24 0.69 -10.17
C SER A 439 12.38 -0.57 -10.26
N SER A 440 11.07 -0.42 -10.47
CA SER A 440 10.11 -1.52 -10.54
C SER A 440 9.64 -1.77 -11.98
N VAL A 441 9.62 -0.75 -12.86
CA VAL A 441 9.30 -0.93 -14.28
C VAL A 441 10.50 -1.55 -15.01
N GLN A 442 10.37 -2.80 -15.45
CA GLN A 442 11.40 -3.50 -16.22
C GLN A 442 11.26 -3.28 -17.74
N ALA A 443 10.02 -3.22 -18.23
CA ALA A 443 9.72 -2.86 -19.61
C ALA A 443 8.27 -2.37 -19.73
N LEU A 444 8.01 -1.55 -20.75
CA LEU A 444 6.66 -1.21 -21.20
C LEU A 444 6.28 -2.08 -22.39
N LEU A 445 5.10 -2.69 -22.36
CA LEU A 445 4.60 -3.59 -23.39
C LEU A 445 3.38 -2.96 -24.07
N VAL A 446 3.59 -2.30 -25.21
CA VAL A 446 2.56 -1.56 -25.95
C VAL A 446 1.80 -2.50 -26.86
N GLY A 447 0.51 -2.70 -26.59
CA GLY A 447 -0.32 -3.66 -27.29
C GLY A 447 -0.15 -5.10 -26.79
N CYS A 448 -1.27 -5.82 -26.76
CA CYS A 448 -1.35 -7.21 -26.34
C CYS A 448 -2.34 -7.94 -27.26
N GLU A 449 -1.84 -8.88 -28.06
CA GLU A 449 -2.64 -9.73 -28.98
C GLU A 449 -3.57 -8.98 -29.95
N ASN A 450 -3.20 -7.75 -30.30
CA ASN A 450 -4.04 -6.84 -31.06
C ASN A 450 -3.48 -6.51 -32.46
N ALA A 451 -2.31 -7.07 -32.80
CA ALA A 451 -1.77 -7.02 -34.16
C ALA A 451 -2.66 -7.83 -35.11
N TYR A 452 -3.24 -7.19 -36.11
CA TYR A 452 -4.07 -7.81 -37.16
C TYR A 452 -5.30 -8.59 -36.64
N VAL A 453 -5.77 -8.25 -35.43
CA VAL A 453 -6.89 -8.88 -34.71
C VAL A 453 -7.71 -7.80 -33.99
N GLY A 454 -9.01 -8.02 -33.81
CA GLY A 454 -9.88 -7.07 -33.09
C GLY A 454 -9.95 -5.71 -33.78
N ASP A 455 -9.56 -4.65 -33.08
CA ASP A 455 -9.41 -3.27 -33.60
C ASP A 455 -8.45 -3.13 -34.80
N TYR A 456 -7.76 -4.22 -35.17
CA TYR A 456 -6.91 -4.36 -36.35
C TYR A 456 -5.78 -3.32 -36.37
N PHE A 457 -4.84 -3.46 -35.44
CA PHE A 457 -3.60 -2.69 -35.49
C PHE A 457 -2.61 -3.37 -36.42
N SER A 458 -2.08 -2.63 -37.39
CA SER A 458 -0.92 -3.09 -38.13
C SER A 458 0.34 -3.06 -37.25
N ALA A 459 1.39 -3.77 -37.63
CA ALA A 459 2.68 -3.66 -36.95
C ALA A 459 3.21 -2.21 -36.96
N GLY A 460 2.89 -1.45 -38.01
CA GLY A 460 3.22 -0.03 -38.13
C GLY A 460 2.48 0.85 -37.11
N ASP A 461 1.20 0.55 -36.83
CA ASP A 461 0.44 1.28 -35.81
C ASP A 461 1.05 1.09 -34.41
N ILE A 462 1.41 -0.15 -34.07
CA ILE A 462 2.05 -0.49 -32.79
C ILE A 462 3.41 0.20 -32.68
N LEU A 463 4.22 0.15 -33.75
CA LEU A 463 5.51 0.83 -33.81
C LEU A 463 5.37 2.35 -33.61
N ASN A 464 4.36 2.97 -34.24
CA ASN A 464 4.08 4.40 -34.07
C ASN A 464 3.66 4.73 -32.63
N ALA A 465 2.82 3.89 -32.01
CA ALA A 465 2.44 4.06 -30.61
C ALA A 465 3.64 3.93 -29.66
N MET A 466 4.54 2.97 -29.88
CA MET A 466 5.79 2.82 -29.14
C MET A 466 6.68 4.07 -29.27
N ASN A 467 6.89 4.57 -30.50
CA ASN A 467 7.70 5.76 -30.74
C ASN A 467 7.09 7.02 -30.12
N SER A 468 5.77 7.17 -30.18
CA SER A 468 5.04 8.25 -29.54
C SER A 468 5.21 8.19 -28.02
N LEU A 469 5.01 7.02 -27.41
CA LEU A 469 5.18 6.83 -25.97
C LEU A 469 6.63 7.10 -25.53
N ARG A 470 7.63 6.63 -26.28
CA ARG A 470 9.05 6.91 -26.01
C ARG A 470 9.33 8.41 -26.02
N SER A 471 8.82 9.12 -27.02
CA SER A 471 8.98 10.59 -27.14
C SER A 471 8.31 11.32 -25.98
N GLN A 472 7.10 10.92 -25.59
CA GLN A 472 6.37 11.51 -24.47
C GLN A 472 7.05 11.22 -23.13
N ILE A 473 7.59 10.02 -22.91
CA ILE A 473 8.38 9.70 -21.72
C ILE A 473 9.62 10.59 -21.66
N GLN A 474 10.35 10.73 -22.76
CA GLN A 474 11.55 11.57 -22.79
C GLN A 474 11.21 13.02 -22.47
N SER A 475 10.19 13.59 -23.12
CA SER A 475 9.81 14.99 -22.92
C SER A 475 9.23 15.26 -21.53
N GLN A 476 8.46 14.33 -20.97
CA GLN A 476 7.78 14.52 -19.70
C GLN A 476 8.60 14.07 -18.48
N THR A 477 9.54 13.13 -18.63
CA THR A 477 10.27 12.55 -17.50
C THR A 477 11.79 12.72 -17.59
N GLY A 478 12.32 13.18 -18.73
CA GLY A 478 13.75 13.26 -19.00
C GLY A 478 14.43 11.92 -19.24
N ARG A 479 13.68 10.80 -19.23
CA ARG A 479 14.24 9.45 -19.36
C ARG A 479 14.34 9.03 -20.82
N THR A 480 15.54 8.62 -21.20
CA THR A 480 15.85 8.15 -22.56
C THR A 480 16.01 6.63 -22.66
N ALA A 481 16.29 5.96 -21.54
CA ALA A 481 16.55 4.52 -21.48
C ALA A 481 15.40 3.76 -20.80
N VAL A 482 14.28 3.59 -21.51
CA VAL A 482 13.15 2.74 -21.07
C VAL A 482 12.98 1.60 -22.06
N ARG A 483 13.14 0.36 -21.58
CA ARG A 483 12.92 -0.85 -22.40
C ARG A 483 11.46 -0.89 -22.83
N MET A 484 11.23 -1.10 -24.11
CA MET A 484 9.89 -1.11 -24.67
C MET A 484 9.70 -2.27 -25.65
N GLY A 485 8.50 -2.84 -25.66
CA GLY A 485 8.16 -4.00 -26.46
C GLY A 485 6.68 -4.06 -26.77
N THR A 486 6.26 -5.21 -27.26
CA THR A 486 4.85 -5.55 -27.48
C THR A 486 4.66 -7.04 -27.21
N VAL A 487 3.41 -7.45 -26.94
CA VAL A 487 3.06 -8.87 -26.81
C VAL A 487 2.07 -9.22 -27.90
N GLN A 488 2.43 -10.15 -28.79
CA GLN A 488 1.55 -10.59 -29.89
C GLN A 488 1.53 -12.10 -29.98
N ARG A 489 0.51 -12.66 -30.62
CA ARG A 489 0.36 -14.11 -30.69
C ARG A 489 1.40 -14.70 -31.64
N ILE A 490 1.76 -15.95 -31.37
CA ILE A 490 2.72 -16.68 -32.19
C ILE A 490 2.30 -16.77 -33.66
N SER A 491 1.00 -16.80 -33.94
CA SER A 491 0.45 -16.79 -35.29
C SER A 491 0.89 -15.57 -36.08
N GLU A 492 0.87 -14.37 -35.49
CA GLU A 492 1.31 -13.15 -36.17
C GLU A 492 2.83 -13.12 -36.31
N TRP A 493 3.57 -13.47 -35.25
CA TRP A 493 5.04 -13.49 -35.29
C TRP A 493 5.60 -14.43 -36.35
N LEU A 494 4.94 -15.57 -36.59
CA LEU A 494 5.41 -16.57 -37.56
C LEU A 494 4.76 -16.45 -38.94
N ASN A 495 3.72 -15.62 -39.11
CA ASN A 495 2.99 -15.48 -40.36
C ASN A 495 3.91 -15.02 -41.52
N PRO A 496 4.09 -15.83 -42.59
CA PRO A 496 4.91 -15.43 -43.73
C PRO A 496 4.42 -14.16 -44.45
N ALA A 497 3.11 -13.95 -44.52
CA ALA A 497 2.52 -12.77 -45.16
C ALA A 497 2.78 -11.47 -44.37
N LEU A 498 2.98 -11.57 -43.06
CA LEU A 498 3.27 -10.44 -42.18
C LEU A 498 4.77 -10.25 -41.90
N ARG A 499 5.64 -11.13 -42.44
CA ARG A 499 7.05 -11.25 -42.06
C ARG A 499 7.80 -9.93 -42.08
N SER A 500 7.69 -9.16 -43.16
CA SER A 500 8.38 -7.88 -43.31
C SER A 500 8.00 -6.91 -42.19
N ASN A 501 6.69 -6.78 -41.93
CA ASN A 501 6.13 -5.89 -40.93
C ASN A 501 6.50 -6.31 -39.50
N MET A 502 6.43 -7.61 -39.21
CA MET A 502 6.76 -8.13 -37.87
C MET A 502 8.26 -8.09 -37.58
N VAL A 503 9.13 -8.30 -38.57
CA VAL A 503 10.59 -8.10 -38.41
C VAL A 503 10.92 -6.63 -38.15
N ALA A 504 10.27 -5.70 -38.84
CA ALA A 504 10.45 -4.27 -38.58
C ALA A 504 10.02 -3.90 -37.14
N LEU A 505 8.88 -4.41 -36.68
CA LEU A 505 8.42 -4.22 -35.30
C LEU A 505 9.38 -4.85 -34.28
N ALA A 506 9.81 -6.10 -34.50
CA ALA A 506 10.77 -6.80 -33.63
C ALA A 506 12.11 -6.05 -33.49
N ASN A 507 12.59 -5.42 -34.56
CA ASN A 507 13.82 -4.63 -34.54
C ASN A 507 13.71 -3.42 -33.60
N ALA A 508 12.53 -2.81 -33.50
CA ALA A 508 12.26 -1.67 -32.63
C ALA A 508 11.99 -2.06 -31.16
N CYS A 509 11.68 -3.32 -30.89
CA CYS A 509 11.44 -3.85 -29.55
C CYS A 509 12.76 -4.14 -28.82
N ASP A 510 12.79 -3.84 -27.52
CA ASP A 510 13.73 -4.38 -26.52
C ASP A 510 13.22 -5.68 -25.90
N VAL A 511 11.90 -5.92 -26.00
CA VAL A 511 11.19 -7.10 -25.53
C VAL A 511 10.17 -7.53 -26.58
N ILE A 512 10.30 -8.76 -27.07
CA ILE A 512 9.37 -9.42 -28.01
C ILE A 512 8.57 -10.43 -27.19
N GLY A 513 7.38 -10.03 -26.76
CA GLY A 513 6.44 -10.90 -26.07
C GLY A 513 5.68 -11.76 -27.07
N VAL A 514 5.64 -13.07 -26.83
CA VAL A 514 4.95 -14.04 -27.68
C VAL A 514 3.93 -14.81 -26.86
N THR A 515 2.64 -14.63 -27.14
CA THR A 515 1.61 -15.49 -26.55
C THR A 515 1.47 -16.80 -27.31
N VAL A 516 1.32 -17.89 -26.57
CA VAL A 516 1.26 -19.25 -27.12
C VAL A 516 0.11 -20.03 -26.48
N SER A 517 -1.01 -20.14 -27.20
CA SER A 517 -2.22 -20.87 -26.78
C SER A 517 -2.08 -22.39 -27.01
N LEU A 518 -1.09 -23.02 -26.37
CA LEU A 518 -0.73 -24.42 -26.61
C LEU A 518 -1.87 -25.43 -26.43
N TYR A 519 -2.79 -25.16 -25.49
CA TYR A 519 -3.92 -26.03 -25.21
C TYR A 519 -4.85 -26.21 -26.43
N ASP A 520 -5.06 -25.13 -27.18
CA ASP A 520 -5.94 -25.09 -28.35
C ASP A 520 -5.23 -25.48 -29.64
N SER A 521 -3.92 -25.27 -29.72
CA SER A 521 -3.17 -25.42 -30.97
C SER A 521 -2.40 -26.74 -31.11
N ASP A 522 -2.02 -27.38 -30.00
CA ASP A 522 -1.08 -28.50 -30.02
C ASP A 522 -1.54 -29.65 -29.11
N ASN A 523 -1.18 -30.88 -29.50
CA ASN A 523 -1.41 -32.06 -28.66
C ASN A 523 -0.36 -32.13 -27.55
N LEU A 524 -0.80 -32.00 -26.30
CA LEU A 524 0.03 -31.99 -25.09
C LEU A 524 0.01 -33.32 -24.32
N SER A 525 -0.44 -34.41 -24.96
CA SER A 525 -0.33 -35.79 -24.43
C SER A 525 1.11 -36.36 -24.46
N SER A 526 2.06 -35.61 -25.03
CA SER A 526 3.51 -35.83 -25.12
C SER A 526 4.23 -34.61 -24.49
N PRO A 527 5.47 -34.69 -23.96
CA PRO A 527 5.94 -33.70 -22.99
C PRO A 527 5.90 -32.29 -23.58
N ALA A 528 5.18 -31.38 -22.91
CA ALA A 528 4.97 -30.00 -23.35
C ALA A 528 6.26 -29.26 -23.74
N ALA A 529 7.39 -29.67 -23.16
CA ALA A 529 8.73 -29.20 -23.52
C ALA A 529 9.08 -29.38 -25.01
N ALA A 530 8.66 -30.47 -25.67
CA ALA A 530 8.94 -30.70 -27.08
C ALA A 530 8.16 -29.73 -27.99
N VAL A 531 6.91 -29.42 -27.61
CA VAL A 531 6.07 -28.45 -28.32
C VAL A 531 6.62 -27.04 -28.12
N LEU A 532 7.02 -26.69 -26.90
CA LEU A 532 7.70 -25.43 -26.60
C LEU A 532 9.01 -25.30 -27.41
N ASP A 533 9.82 -26.36 -27.51
CA ASP A 533 11.05 -26.37 -28.30
C ASP A 533 10.81 -26.16 -29.79
N LYS A 534 9.76 -26.77 -30.36
CA LYS A 534 9.36 -26.55 -31.75
C LYS A 534 9.07 -25.07 -31.98
N TRP A 535 8.20 -24.46 -31.16
CA TRP A 535 7.83 -23.06 -31.31
C TRP A 535 8.99 -22.11 -31.05
N TRP A 536 9.79 -22.36 -30.02
CA TRP A 536 10.98 -21.58 -29.70
C TRP A 536 12.02 -21.62 -30.82
N SER A 537 12.25 -22.79 -31.43
CA SER A 537 13.17 -22.94 -32.55
C SER A 537 12.70 -22.15 -33.78
N GLN A 538 11.39 -22.15 -34.07
CA GLN A 538 10.83 -21.37 -35.17
C GLN A 538 10.94 -19.86 -34.93
N LEU A 539 10.70 -19.41 -33.69
CA LEU A 539 10.86 -18.00 -33.31
C LEU A 539 12.33 -17.56 -33.39
N THR A 540 13.24 -18.33 -32.81
CA THR A 540 14.68 -17.98 -32.77
C THR A 540 15.39 -18.08 -34.13
N ALA A 541 14.79 -18.77 -35.11
CA ALA A 541 15.24 -18.74 -36.50
C ALA A 541 15.00 -17.38 -37.19
N ILE A 542 14.08 -16.55 -36.66
CA ILE A 542 13.68 -15.27 -37.26
C ILE A 542 14.05 -14.08 -36.36
N TYR A 543 13.89 -14.24 -35.04
CA TYR A 543 14.02 -13.16 -34.06
C TYR A 543 15.14 -13.45 -33.07
N PRO A 544 15.84 -12.42 -32.56
CA PRO A 544 16.93 -12.60 -31.61
C PRO A 544 16.42 -13.20 -30.29
N ALA A 545 16.95 -14.36 -29.92
CA ALA A 545 16.62 -15.06 -28.69
C ALA A 545 16.72 -14.19 -27.42
N SER A 546 17.68 -13.26 -27.39
CA SER A 546 17.90 -12.33 -26.27
C SER A 546 16.75 -11.33 -26.05
N LYS A 547 15.89 -11.12 -27.04
CA LYS A 547 14.70 -10.26 -26.92
C LYS A 547 13.42 -11.06 -26.77
N LEU A 548 13.43 -12.38 -26.95
CA LEU A 548 12.22 -13.20 -26.94
C LEU A 548 11.79 -13.57 -25.52
N HIS A 549 10.51 -13.37 -25.26
CA HIS A 549 9.86 -13.68 -23.99
C HIS A 549 8.57 -14.47 -24.32
N LEU A 550 8.48 -15.72 -23.88
CA LEU A 550 7.21 -16.45 -23.98
C LEU A 550 6.27 -15.93 -22.89
N MET A 551 5.09 -15.49 -23.27
CA MET A 551 4.11 -14.91 -22.36
C MET A 551 2.79 -15.66 -22.46
N ASP A 552 2.01 -15.58 -21.39
CA ASP A 552 0.66 -16.12 -21.32
C ASP A 552 0.56 -17.62 -21.66
N VAL A 553 1.55 -18.39 -21.22
CA VAL A 553 1.60 -19.85 -21.39
C VAL A 553 0.76 -20.50 -20.30
N GLY A 554 -0.23 -21.33 -20.65
CA GLY A 554 -1.14 -21.91 -19.66
C GLY A 554 -1.77 -23.23 -20.11
N TYR A 555 -2.32 -23.96 -19.13
CA TYR A 555 -3.12 -25.16 -19.36
C TYR A 555 -4.35 -25.11 -18.43
N PRO A 556 -5.58 -25.24 -18.95
CA PRO A 556 -6.78 -25.08 -18.15
C PRO A 556 -6.99 -26.24 -17.17
N THR A 557 -7.39 -25.90 -15.95
CA THR A 557 -7.81 -26.90 -14.94
C THR A 557 -9.28 -27.30 -15.10
N GLN A 558 -10.07 -26.43 -15.71
CA GLN A 558 -11.51 -26.60 -15.98
C GLN A 558 -11.86 -25.83 -17.27
N GLY A 559 -12.92 -26.24 -17.95
CA GLY A 559 -13.43 -25.58 -19.16
C GLY A 559 -13.89 -26.61 -20.20
N PRO A 560 -14.19 -26.16 -21.43
CA PRO A 560 -14.46 -27.05 -22.54
C PRO A 560 -13.24 -27.92 -22.85
N SER A 561 -13.52 -29.15 -23.27
CA SER A 561 -12.48 -30.07 -23.71
C SER A 561 -12.04 -29.73 -25.13
N ALA A 562 -10.75 -29.42 -25.32
CA ALA A 562 -10.14 -29.32 -26.64
C ALA A 562 -9.87 -30.70 -27.28
N ALA A 563 -10.33 -31.80 -26.66
CA ALA A 563 -10.03 -33.17 -27.11
C ALA A 563 -10.39 -33.47 -28.57
N ALA A 564 -11.38 -32.78 -29.16
CA ALA A 564 -11.72 -32.95 -30.56
C ALA A 564 -10.67 -32.33 -31.52
N ALA A 565 -9.95 -31.29 -31.09
CA ALA A 565 -8.94 -30.59 -31.88
C ALA A 565 -7.51 -31.05 -31.57
N THR A 566 -7.17 -31.21 -30.29
CA THR A 566 -5.79 -31.44 -29.82
C THR A 566 -5.61 -32.70 -28.98
N GLY A 567 -6.69 -33.35 -28.56
CA GLY A 567 -6.64 -34.45 -27.59
C GLY A 567 -6.47 -34.00 -26.14
N ASN A 568 -6.33 -32.69 -25.89
CA ASN A 568 -6.16 -32.15 -24.54
C ASN A 568 -7.48 -32.16 -23.77
N ARG A 569 -7.38 -32.42 -22.45
CA ARG A 569 -8.52 -32.36 -21.52
C ARG A 569 -8.16 -31.44 -20.36
N PRO A 570 -9.07 -30.58 -19.87
CA PRO A 570 -8.76 -29.71 -18.75
C PRO A 570 -8.79 -30.53 -17.46
N SER A 571 -7.73 -30.45 -16.67
CA SER A 571 -7.68 -31.04 -15.34
C SER A 571 -6.56 -30.43 -14.51
N VAL A 572 -6.73 -30.40 -13.18
CA VAL A 572 -5.69 -29.93 -12.25
C VAL A 572 -4.39 -30.72 -12.44
N ALA A 573 -4.47 -32.05 -12.58
CA ALA A 573 -3.29 -32.91 -12.74
C ALA A 573 -2.51 -32.60 -14.02
N GLN A 574 -3.19 -32.39 -15.15
CA GLN A 574 -2.53 -32.04 -16.41
C GLN A 574 -1.96 -30.62 -16.37
N ALA A 575 -2.64 -29.69 -15.71
CA ALA A 575 -2.14 -28.33 -15.55
C ALA A 575 -0.87 -28.28 -14.68
N GLN A 576 -0.81 -29.07 -13.61
CA GLN A 576 0.41 -29.23 -12.79
C GLN A 576 1.57 -29.84 -13.61
N ALA A 577 1.31 -30.93 -14.33
CA ALA A 577 2.33 -31.55 -15.18
C ALA A 577 2.85 -30.59 -16.27
N PHE A 578 1.96 -29.79 -16.85
CA PHE A 578 2.31 -28.75 -17.80
C PHE A 578 3.15 -27.64 -17.17
N TYR A 579 2.76 -27.13 -15.99
CA TYR A 579 3.53 -26.13 -15.24
C TYR A 579 4.96 -26.60 -14.92
N ASP A 580 5.12 -27.84 -14.46
CA ASP A 580 6.43 -28.40 -14.17
C ASP A 580 7.27 -28.57 -15.45
N ALA A 581 6.65 -29.00 -16.55
CA ALA A 581 7.31 -29.11 -17.85
C ALA A 581 7.77 -27.75 -18.39
N VAL A 582 6.93 -26.70 -18.29
CA VAL A 582 7.28 -25.34 -18.71
C VAL A 582 8.44 -24.80 -17.88
N ARG A 583 8.45 -25.02 -16.56
CA ARG A 583 9.55 -24.59 -15.68
C ARG A 583 10.87 -25.28 -15.98
N ALA A 584 10.84 -26.61 -16.17
CA ALA A 584 12.02 -27.37 -16.54
C ALA A 584 12.56 -26.91 -17.90
N TRP A 585 11.67 -26.72 -18.86
CA TRP A 585 12.01 -26.19 -20.18
C TRP A 585 12.62 -24.79 -20.11
N GLN A 586 11.99 -23.87 -19.38
CA GLN A 586 12.46 -22.50 -19.17
C GLN A 586 13.87 -22.47 -18.61
N THR A 587 14.14 -23.29 -17.60
CA THR A 587 15.47 -23.39 -16.97
C THR A 587 16.50 -23.91 -17.98
N SER A 588 16.16 -24.95 -18.76
CA SER A 588 17.07 -25.53 -19.75
C SER A 588 17.43 -24.58 -20.89
N ARG A 589 16.50 -23.70 -21.28
CA ARG A 589 16.68 -22.77 -22.42
C ARG A 589 17.10 -21.36 -22.00
N SER A 590 17.12 -21.07 -20.70
CA SER A 590 17.24 -19.71 -20.20
C SER A 590 16.28 -18.73 -20.90
N ALA A 591 15.05 -19.19 -21.17
CA ALA A 591 14.04 -18.43 -21.91
C ALA A 591 13.07 -17.74 -20.94
N SER A 592 13.02 -16.41 -20.90
CA SER A 592 12.12 -15.72 -19.97
C SER A 592 10.66 -16.08 -20.29
N THR A 593 9.91 -16.56 -19.28
CA THR A 593 8.58 -17.14 -19.45
C THR A 593 7.57 -16.57 -18.45
N TRP A 594 6.39 -16.19 -18.92
CA TRP A 594 5.24 -15.80 -18.10
C TRP A 594 4.12 -16.81 -18.29
N PHE A 595 3.58 -17.29 -17.18
CA PHE A 595 2.32 -18.00 -17.20
C PHE A 595 1.17 -17.03 -17.54
N ALA A 596 0.04 -17.57 -17.99
CA ALA A 596 -1.20 -16.86 -18.23
C ALA A 596 -1.76 -16.26 -16.91
N SER A 597 -3.04 -16.42 -16.59
CA SER A 597 -3.60 -15.75 -15.43
C SER A 597 -3.16 -16.39 -14.11
N PHE A 598 -2.93 -15.57 -13.07
CA PHE A 598 -2.71 -16.12 -11.72
C PHE A 598 -4.02 -16.61 -11.08
N TYR A 599 -5.08 -15.83 -11.25
CA TYR A 599 -6.44 -16.17 -10.84
C TYR A 599 -7.26 -16.56 -12.05
N ASP A 600 -8.25 -17.41 -11.85
CA ASP A 600 -9.33 -17.57 -12.81
C ASP A 600 -10.13 -16.29 -12.91
N ASP A 601 -10.30 -15.79 -14.13
CA ASP A 601 -11.23 -14.70 -14.39
C ASP A 601 -12.67 -15.17 -14.17
N LYS A 602 -13.56 -14.21 -13.90
CA LYS A 602 -14.99 -14.53 -13.86
C LYS A 602 -15.44 -15.07 -15.22
N PRO A 603 -16.24 -16.14 -15.26
CA PRO A 603 -16.72 -16.70 -16.53
C PRO A 603 -17.53 -15.64 -17.27
N THR A 604 -17.01 -15.20 -18.41
CA THR A 604 -17.74 -14.34 -19.35
C THR A 604 -18.66 -15.15 -20.26
N THR A 605 -18.43 -16.47 -20.35
CA THR A 605 -19.26 -17.42 -21.09
C THR A 605 -19.35 -18.77 -20.35
N PRO A 606 -20.37 -19.60 -20.63
CA PRO A 606 -20.48 -20.95 -20.06
C PRO A 606 -19.32 -21.89 -20.42
N ASN A 607 -18.53 -21.54 -21.45
CA ASN A 607 -17.42 -22.33 -21.98
C ASN A 607 -16.06 -21.68 -21.65
N ALA A 608 -15.97 -20.90 -20.57
CA ALA A 608 -14.71 -20.27 -20.19
C ALA A 608 -13.64 -21.32 -19.81
N GLU A 609 -12.41 -21.07 -20.24
CA GLU A 609 -11.24 -21.85 -19.84
C GLU A 609 -10.59 -21.24 -18.60
N PHE A 610 -10.32 -22.08 -17.61
CA PHE A 610 -9.83 -21.67 -16.30
C PHE A 610 -8.36 -22.08 -16.14
N THR A 611 -7.47 -21.21 -16.59
CA THR A 611 -6.00 -21.42 -16.58
C THR A 611 -5.32 -20.92 -15.31
N GLY A 612 -6.06 -20.27 -14.41
CA GLY A 612 -5.54 -19.72 -13.17
C GLY A 612 -4.90 -20.77 -12.27
N PHE A 613 -3.88 -20.38 -11.51
CA PHE A 613 -3.38 -21.20 -10.40
C PHE A 613 -4.35 -21.20 -9.21
N PHE A 614 -5.08 -20.09 -9.05
CA PHE A 614 -6.08 -19.88 -8.03
C PHE A 614 -7.45 -19.72 -8.67
N THR A 615 -8.50 -20.08 -7.95
CA THR A 615 -9.88 -19.77 -8.34
C THR A 615 -10.14 -18.26 -8.28
N ALA A 616 -11.25 -17.81 -8.84
CA ALA A 616 -11.66 -16.41 -8.77
C ALA A 616 -11.82 -15.90 -7.31
N GLN A 617 -12.11 -16.81 -6.37
CA GLN A 617 -12.24 -16.53 -4.94
C GLN A 617 -10.91 -16.67 -4.16
N ARG A 618 -9.77 -16.57 -4.86
CA ARG A 618 -8.42 -16.63 -4.29
C ARG A 618 -8.12 -17.94 -3.54
N GLN A 619 -8.74 -19.06 -3.94
CA GLN A 619 -8.42 -20.37 -3.39
C GLN A 619 -7.40 -21.10 -4.27
N PRO A 620 -6.32 -21.67 -3.72
CA PRO A 620 -5.36 -22.43 -4.51
C PRO A 620 -6.04 -23.67 -5.10
N LYS A 621 -5.82 -23.97 -6.38
CA LYS A 621 -6.40 -25.16 -7.02
C LYS A 621 -5.68 -26.45 -6.67
N ALA A 622 -4.40 -26.35 -6.28
CA ALA A 622 -3.62 -27.47 -5.77
C ALA A 622 -2.49 -26.97 -4.85
N SER A 623 -1.98 -27.86 -4.00
CA SER A 623 -0.76 -27.61 -3.25
C SER A 623 0.41 -27.43 -4.20
N ASN A 624 1.33 -26.51 -3.86
CA ASN A 624 2.56 -26.30 -4.64
C ASN A 624 2.34 -25.95 -6.12
N TYR A 625 1.16 -25.41 -6.46
CA TYR A 625 0.78 -24.98 -7.80
C TYR A 625 0.28 -23.52 -7.74
N PRO A 626 1.16 -22.52 -8.00
CA PRO A 626 2.60 -22.63 -8.30
C PRO A 626 3.41 -22.88 -7.01
N LEU A 627 4.69 -23.24 -7.14
CA LEU A 627 5.59 -23.34 -5.99
C LEU A 627 5.71 -22.01 -5.23
N ALA A 628 5.86 -22.10 -3.91
CA ALA A 628 6.28 -20.95 -3.11
C ALA A 628 7.73 -20.57 -3.45
N THR A 629 8.04 -19.28 -3.46
CA THR A 629 9.43 -18.83 -3.55
C THR A 629 10.18 -19.28 -2.29
N SER A 630 11.26 -20.03 -2.43
CA SER A 630 12.17 -20.30 -1.31
C SER A 630 12.67 -18.95 -0.76
N SER A 631 12.40 -18.71 0.52
CA SER A 631 12.79 -17.51 1.27
C SER A 631 14.29 -17.26 1.24
#